data_AF-A0A8D0F8L5-F1
#
_entry.id   AF-A0A8D0F8L5-F1
#
_cell.length_a   1.000
_cell.length_b   1.000
_cell.length_c   1.000
_cell.angle_alpha   90.00
_cell.angle_beta   90.00
_cell.angle_gamma   90.00
#
_symmetry.space_group_name_H-M   'P 1'
#
loop_
_entity.id
_entity.type
_entity.pdbx_description
1 polymer ?
#
loop_
_entity_poly.entity_id
_entity_poly.type
_entity_poly.pdbx_seq_one_letter_code
_entity_poly.pdbx_strand_id
1 'polypeptide(L)'
;MAVKEFEEKIITKDNDEPLLKQEDILLKEPGSSEKTAEMLTRSTGHVFANYQTTSSQYNAVVGGLPTICYPVCGVPTIRSDIPASRIRRISDRTNYGDEASAYAVLFPSVFSRKGVYERGFLKTRPKTEIAQILHNIGMNISDGGFEEIWKQACMKHHEEEVCAESIRNVLNEIHGSYTKSSC
;
A
#
# COMPACT_ATOMS: atom_id res chain seq x y z
N MET A 1 -19.79 70.70 -7.27
CA MET A 1 -20.51 69.55 -7.85
C MET A 1 -19.66 68.74 -8.85
N ALA A 2 -18.68 69.35 -9.53
CA ALA A 2 -17.87 68.68 -10.55
C ALA A 2 -16.89 67.57 -10.06
N VAL A 3 -16.49 67.55 -8.79
CA VAL A 3 -15.50 66.56 -8.29
C VAL A 3 -16.16 65.19 -8.07
N LYS A 4 -17.39 65.16 -7.56
CA LYS A 4 -18.15 63.91 -7.35
C LYS A 4 -18.48 63.19 -8.65
N GLU A 5 -18.86 63.94 -9.69
CA GLU A 5 -19.13 63.40 -11.03
C GLU A 5 -17.88 62.81 -11.70
N PHE A 6 -16.69 63.32 -11.36
CA PHE A 6 -15.42 62.81 -11.88
C PHE A 6 -14.98 61.52 -11.17
N GLU A 7 -15.22 61.42 -9.86
CA GLU A 7 -14.96 60.20 -9.07
C GLU A 7 -15.88 59.05 -9.49
N GLU A 8 -17.18 59.32 -9.71
CA GLU A 8 -18.14 58.32 -10.18
C GLU A 8 -17.78 57.78 -11.57
N LYS A 9 -17.21 58.63 -12.43
CA LYS A 9 -16.83 58.28 -13.81
C LYS A 9 -15.51 57.52 -13.93
N ILE A 10 -14.68 57.49 -12.89
CA ILE A 10 -13.48 56.65 -12.83
C ILE A 10 -13.86 55.21 -12.41
N ILE A 11 -14.95 55.05 -11.67
CA ILE A 11 -15.44 53.75 -11.16
C ILE A 11 -16.16 52.94 -12.25
N THR A 12 -16.78 53.60 -13.24
CA THR A 12 -17.49 52.92 -14.34
C THR A 12 -16.96 53.35 -15.71
N LYS A 13 -16.48 52.38 -16.51
CA LYS A 13 -16.13 52.58 -17.91
C LYS A 13 -16.99 51.65 -18.77
N ASP A 14 -17.92 52.24 -19.52
CA ASP A 14 -18.69 51.73 -20.68
C ASP A 14 -19.28 50.31 -20.69
N ASN A 15 -19.12 49.50 -19.64
CA ASN A 15 -19.84 48.27 -19.37
C ASN A 15 -20.09 48.21 -17.85
N ASP A 16 -21.33 47.91 -17.45
CA ASP A 16 -21.86 48.06 -16.09
C ASP A 16 -21.30 47.06 -15.05
N GLU A 17 -19.98 46.84 -15.00
CA GLU A 17 -19.31 46.11 -13.91
C GLU A 17 -18.27 47.00 -13.19
N PRO A 18 -18.35 47.13 -11.85
CA PRO A 18 -17.41 47.95 -11.08
C PRO A 18 -16.02 47.29 -11.06
N LEU A 19 -14.97 48.08 -11.36
CA LEU A 19 -13.57 47.61 -11.43
C LEU A 19 -12.96 47.22 -10.07
N LEU A 20 -13.56 47.63 -8.97
CA LEU A 20 -13.13 47.33 -7.61
C LEU A 20 -14.32 46.87 -6.79
N LYS A 21 -14.14 45.81 -5.99
CA LYS A 21 -15.18 45.38 -5.07
C LYS A 21 -15.27 46.37 -3.91
N GLN A 22 -16.47 46.61 -3.40
CA GLN A 22 -16.70 47.55 -2.28
C GLN A 22 -15.92 47.18 -1.00
N GLU A 23 -15.52 45.93 -0.87
CA GLU A 23 -14.71 45.39 0.22
C GLU A 23 -13.25 45.90 0.23
N ASP A 24 -12.70 46.35 -0.90
CA ASP A 24 -11.28 46.74 -1.05
C ASP A 24 -11.03 48.25 -0.82
N ILE A 25 -12.04 48.98 -0.33
CA ILE A 25 -12.03 50.44 -0.16
C ILE A 25 -11.98 50.77 1.33
N LEU A 26 -10.84 51.30 1.81
CA LEU A 26 -10.64 51.66 3.21
C LEU A 26 -10.68 53.18 3.40
N LEU A 27 -11.08 53.62 4.60
CA LEU A 27 -10.97 55.04 4.98
C LEU A 27 -9.51 55.35 5.25
N LYS A 28 -9.03 56.45 4.66
CA LYS A 28 -7.62 56.87 4.76
C LYS A 28 -7.17 57.09 6.20
N GLU A 29 -8.07 57.57 7.06
CA GLU A 29 -7.90 57.76 8.50
C GLU A 29 -9.24 57.54 9.23
N PRO A 30 -9.24 57.04 10.49
CA PRO A 30 -10.47 56.82 11.25
C PRO A 30 -11.19 58.15 11.53
N GLY A 31 -12.29 58.40 10.81
CA GLY A 31 -13.11 59.62 10.93
C GLY A 31 -13.09 60.56 9.72
N SER A 32 -12.32 60.25 8.66
CA SER A 32 -12.31 61.02 7.42
C SER A 32 -13.41 60.56 6.44
N SER A 33 -13.87 61.47 5.56
CA SER A 33 -14.78 61.16 4.45
C SER A 33 -14.03 60.67 3.19
N GLU A 34 -12.70 60.78 3.16
CA GLU A 34 -11.88 60.41 2.00
C GLU A 34 -11.58 58.90 2.00
N LYS A 35 -11.98 58.23 0.92
CA LYS A 35 -11.77 56.80 0.69
C LYS A 35 -10.50 56.59 -0.12
N THR A 36 -9.72 55.57 0.21
CA THR A 36 -8.49 55.21 -0.53
C THR A 36 -8.49 53.69 -0.77
N ALA A 37 -8.04 53.27 -1.96
CA ALA A 37 -7.90 51.85 -2.27
C ALA A 37 -6.84 51.21 -1.36
N GLU A 38 -7.09 49.99 -0.89
CA GLU A 38 -6.12 49.26 -0.07
C GLU A 38 -4.78 49.11 -0.82
N MET A 39 -3.69 49.60 -0.23
CA MET A 39 -2.37 49.45 -0.82
C MET A 39 -1.88 48.02 -0.62
N LEU A 40 -1.59 47.32 -1.72
CA LEU A 40 -1.01 45.97 -1.68
C LEU A 40 0.31 45.96 -0.90
N THR A 41 0.31 45.31 0.25
CA THR A 41 1.51 45.13 1.08
C THR A 41 2.44 44.11 0.41
N ARG A 42 3.74 44.40 0.37
CA ARG A 42 4.75 43.49 -0.20
C ARG A 42 4.74 42.18 0.61
N SER A 43 4.49 41.04 -0.06
CA SER A 43 4.34 39.71 0.56
C SER A 43 5.47 39.33 1.53
N THR A 44 6.68 39.84 1.29
CA THR A 44 7.89 39.58 2.07
C THR A 44 7.80 39.91 3.56
N GLY A 45 6.96 40.88 3.97
CA GLY A 45 6.85 41.30 5.37
C GLY A 45 6.29 40.22 6.31
N HIS A 46 5.38 39.39 5.80
CA HIS A 46 4.80 38.27 6.56
C HIS A 46 5.66 37.00 6.49
N VAL A 47 6.47 36.86 5.44
CA VAL A 47 7.28 35.65 5.16
C VAL A 47 8.47 35.55 6.11
N PHE A 48 9.11 36.67 6.50
CA PHE A 48 10.30 36.62 7.36
C PHE A 48 10.02 36.19 8.80
N ALA A 49 8.85 36.52 9.37
CA ALA A 49 8.48 36.11 10.72
C ALA A 49 7.91 34.69 10.79
N ASN A 50 7.37 34.19 9.68
CA ASN A 50 6.67 32.90 9.60
C ASN A 50 7.39 31.86 8.75
N TYR A 51 8.66 32.08 8.40
CA TYR A 51 9.47 31.10 7.70
C TYR A 51 9.83 29.95 8.66
N GLN A 52 8.96 28.95 8.72
CA GLN A 52 9.25 27.66 9.32
C GLN A 52 9.49 26.65 8.20
N THR A 53 10.67 26.03 8.21
CA THR A 53 10.90 24.85 7.38
C THR A 53 10.06 23.70 7.94
N THR A 54 9.59 22.79 7.10
CA THR A 54 8.88 21.58 7.57
C THR A 54 9.73 20.82 8.59
N SER A 55 11.06 20.77 8.40
CA SER A 55 12.01 20.20 9.38
C SER A 55 12.04 20.91 10.74
N SER A 56 11.68 22.19 10.83
CA SER A 56 11.60 22.91 12.11
C SER A 56 10.28 22.69 12.85
N GLN A 57 9.20 22.31 12.14
CA GLN A 57 7.95 21.87 12.77
C GLN A 57 8.06 20.45 13.33
N TYR A 58 8.85 19.59 12.68
CA TYR A 58 9.10 18.23 13.12
C TYR A 58 10.41 18.18 13.91
N ASN A 59 10.30 18.41 15.22
CA ASN A 59 11.35 18.28 16.23
C ASN A 59 12.41 17.23 15.83
N ALA A 60 13.59 17.67 15.38
CA ALA A 60 14.62 16.83 14.76
C ALA A 60 15.32 15.87 15.75
N VAL A 61 14.82 15.74 16.98
CA VAL A 61 15.44 14.96 18.06
C VAL A 61 14.32 14.24 18.83
N VAL A 62 14.35 12.92 18.72
CA VAL A 62 13.51 11.89 19.38
C VAL A 62 12.05 11.76 18.91
N GLY A 63 11.80 10.71 18.12
CA GLY A 63 10.46 10.27 17.73
C GLY A 63 10.10 10.60 16.29
N GLY A 64 10.75 9.92 15.33
CA GLY A 64 10.36 10.02 13.92
C GLY A 64 8.88 9.67 13.73
N LEU A 65 8.26 10.24 12.69
CA LEU A 65 6.89 9.90 12.31
C LEU A 65 6.74 8.37 12.23
N PRO A 66 5.63 7.78 12.70
CA PRO A 66 5.40 6.35 12.56
C PRO A 66 5.36 6.01 11.06
N THR A 67 6.47 5.49 10.54
CA THR A 67 6.62 5.10 9.13
C THR A 67 5.74 3.90 8.77
N ILE A 68 5.09 3.28 9.76
CA ILE A 68 4.14 2.17 9.61
C ILE A 68 2.98 2.58 8.69
N CYS A 69 2.58 3.86 8.67
CA CYS A 69 1.46 4.35 7.87
C CYS A 69 1.86 4.98 6.52
N TYR A 70 3.16 4.98 6.17
CA TYR A 70 3.65 5.59 4.93
C TYR A 70 4.27 4.51 4.04
N PRO A 71 3.89 4.44 2.74
CA PRO A 71 4.56 3.52 1.83
C PRO A 71 6.03 3.89 1.72
N VAL A 72 6.90 2.88 1.77
CA VAL A 72 8.34 3.08 1.59
C VAL A 72 8.58 3.65 0.19
N CYS A 73 9.11 4.86 0.13
CA CYS A 73 9.48 5.50 -1.14
C CYS A 73 10.77 4.86 -1.67
N GLY A 74 10.64 3.91 -2.59
CA GLY A 74 11.78 3.24 -3.21
C GLY A 74 11.37 2.00 -3.99
N VAL A 75 12.33 1.41 -4.72
CA VAL A 75 12.14 0.13 -5.41
C VAL A 75 12.75 -0.97 -4.54
N PRO A 76 11.98 -1.97 -4.09
CA PRO A 76 12.52 -3.05 -3.28
C PRO A 76 13.44 -3.95 -4.11
N THR A 77 14.44 -4.56 -3.46
CA THR A 77 15.36 -5.51 -4.11
C THR A 77 14.63 -6.74 -4.63
N ILE A 78 13.63 -7.21 -3.88
CA ILE A 78 12.70 -8.26 -4.31
C ILE A 78 11.41 -7.56 -4.72
N ARG A 79 11.07 -7.67 -6.01
CA ARG A 79 9.93 -6.99 -6.64
C ARG A 79 8.62 -7.75 -6.40
N SER A 80 8.31 -8.04 -5.14
CA SER A 80 7.04 -8.66 -4.73
C SER A 80 5.83 -7.77 -4.96
N ASP A 81 6.05 -6.47 -5.20
CA ASP A 81 5.05 -5.46 -5.56
C ASP A 81 4.42 -5.69 -6.94
N ILE A 82 5.12 -6.40 -7.82
CA ILE A 82 4.67 -6.69 -9.18
C ILE A 82 4.60 -8.20 -9.44
N PRO A 83 3.59 -8.68 -10.19
CA PRO A 83 3.50 -10.09 -10.51
C PRO A 83 4.66 -10.52 -11.44
N ALA A 84 5.18 -11.72 -11.21
CA ALA A 84 6.15 -12.34 -12.11
C ALA A 84 5.56 -12.50 -13.51
N SER A 85 6.37 -12.24 -14.54
CA SER A 85 5.94 -12.40 -15.93
C SER A 85 5.63 -13.87 -16.25
N ARG A 86 4.57 -14.11 -17.04
CA ARG A 86 4.18 -15.48 -17.46
C ARG A 86 5.26 -16.17 -18.29
N ILE A 87 5.94 -15.39 -19.14
CA ILE A 87 7.06 -15.82 -19.96
C ILE A 87 8.21 -14.86 -19.65
N ARG A 88 9.22 -15.37 -18.95
CA ARG A 88 10.40 -14.58 -18.61
C ARG A 88 11.31 -14.43 -19.82
N ARG A 89 11.86 -13.22 -19.99
CA ARG A 89 12.94 -12.99 -20.96
C ARG A 89 14.23 -13.58 -20.42
N ILE A 90 15.10 -14.05 -21.32
CA ILE A 90 16.43 -14.57 -20.94
C ILE A 90 17.29 -13.50 -20.24
N SER A 91 17.09 -12.23 -20.62
CA SER A 91 17.80 -11.08 -20.04
C SER A 91 17.15 -10.52 -18.77
N ASP A 92 16.07 -11.11 -18.28
CA ASP A 92 15.42 -10.65 -17.06
C ASP A 92 16.28 -11.00 -15.84
N ARG A 93 16.61 -9.99 -15.04
CA ARG A 93 17.46 -10.09 -13.85
C ARG A 93 16.71 -9.76 -12.57
N THR A 94 15.40 -9.55 -12.67
CA THR A 94 14.55 -9.09 -11.57
C THR A 94 14.06 -10.28 -10.76
N ASN A 95 14.28 -10.27 -9.45
CA ASN A 95 13.69 -11.28 -8.56
C ASN A 95 12.29 -10.82 -8.14
N TYR A 96 11.26 -11.62 -8.45
CA TYR A 96 9.85 -11.35 -8.15
C TYR A 96 9.36 -12.02 -6.86
N GLY A 97 10.26 -12.55 -6.04
CA GLY A 97 9.92 -13.27 -4.81
C GLY A 97 9.46 -14.71 -5.03
N ASP A 98 9.75 -15.27 -6.20
CA ASP A 98 9.32 -16.63 -6.58
C ASP A 98 10.45 -17.57 -6.99
N GLU A 99 11.66 -17.12 -6.78
CA GLU A 99 12.87 -17.90 -6.93
C GLU A 99 13.15 -18.68 -5.64
N ALA A 100 13.78 -19.84 -5.78
CA ALA A 100 14.13 -20.66 -4.64
C ALA A 100 15.38 -20.12 -3.91
N SER A 101 15.53 -20.48 -2.63
CA SER A 101 16.74 -20.17 -1.87
C SER A 101 17.99 -20.81 -2.48
N ALA A 102 19.18 -20.24 -2.22
CA ALA A 102 20.46 -20.81 -2.65
C ALA A 102 20.64 -22.26 -2.19
N TYR A 103 20.09 -22.62 -1.03
CA TYR A 103 20.10 -24.00 -0.53
C TYR A 103 19.38 -24.96 -1.47
N ALA A 104 18.20 -24.59 -1.98
CA ALA A 104 17.41 -25.43 -2.88
C ALA A 104 18.08 -25.65 -4.24
N VAL A 105 18.95 -24.72 -4.66
CA VAL A 105 19.76 -24.85 -5.89
C VAL A 105 20.94 -25.80 -5.67
N LEU A 106 21.65 -25.68 -4.54
CA LEU A 106 22.77 -26.55 -4.21
C LEU A 106 22.32 -27.99 -3.89
N PHE A 107 21.17 -28.13 -3.23
CA PHE A 107 20.61 -29.40 -2.76
C PHE A 107 19.18 -29.58 -3.28
N PRO A 108 19.01 -29.92 -4.59
CA PRO A 108 17.70 -30.01 -5.19
C PRO A 108 16.91 -31.20 -4.62
N SER A 109 15.67 -30.91 -4.21
CA SER A 109 14.73 -31.93 -3.74
C SER A 109 14.32 -32.90 -4.86
N VAL A 110 13.77 -34.05 -4.48
CA VAL A 110 13.23 -35.03 -5.45
C VAL A 110 12.10 -34.40 -6.29
N PHE A 111 11.34 -33.48 -5.70
CA PHE A 111 10.29 -32.72 -6.36
C PHE A 111 10.86 -31.72 -7.38
N SER A 112 11.93 -31.02 -7.01
CA SER A 112 12.62 -30.08 -7.91
C SER A 112 13.16 -30.78 -9.16
N ARG A 113 13.67 -32.01 -9.02
CA ARG A 113 14.08 -32.86 -10.16
C ARG A 113 12.92 -33.22 -11.10
N LYS A 114 11.68 -33.18 -10.60
CA LYS A 114 10.45 -33.38 -11.37
C LYS A 114 9.78 -32.07 -11.79
N GLY A 115 10.44 -30.93 -11.59
CA GLY A 115 9.92 -29.61 -11.93
C GLY A 115 8.85 -29.07 -10.96
N VAL A 116 8.70 -29.68 -9.79
CA VAL A 116 7.78 -29.22 -8.74
C VAL A 116 8.57 -28.40 -7.72
N TYR A 117 8.25 -27.12 -7.62
CA TYR A 117 8.94 -26.14 -6.76
C TYR A 117 8.07 -25.75 -5.56
N GLU A 118 8.67 -25.07 -4.58
CA GLU A 118 8.04 -24.64 -3.30
C GLU A 118 6.70 -23.90 -3.51
N ARG A 119 6.65 -22.98 -4.47
CA ARG A 119 5.41 -22.29 -4.88
C ARG A 119 4.27 -23.27 -5.19
N GLY A 120 4.57 -24.41 -5.81
CA GLY A 120 3.57 -25.42 -6.16
C GLY A 120 2.96 -26.13 -4.95
N PHE A 121 3.66 -26.16 -3.81
CA PHE A 121 3.16 -26.71 -2.56
C PHE A 121 2.33 -25.69 -1.78
N LEU A 122 2.77 -24.43 -1.78
CA LEU A 122 2.13 -23.32 -1.07
C LEU A 122 0.95 -22.69 -1.84
N LYS A 123 0.78 -23.02 -3.12
CA LYS A 123 -0.34 -22.55 -3.91
C LYS A 123 -1.66 -23.05 -3.33
N THR A 124 -2.56 -22.12 -3.04
CA THR A 124 -3.96 -22.41 -2.69
C THR A 124 -4.66 -23.17 -3.80
N ARG A 125 -5.37 -24.23 -3.42
CA ARG A 125 -6.12 -25.08 -4.35
C ARG A 125 -7.52 -25.35 -3.81
N PRO A 126 -8.52 -25.55 -4.70
CA PRO A 126 -9.82 -26.00 -4.26
C PRO A 126 -9.75 -27.40 -3.67
N LYS A 127 -10.68 -27.69 -2.78
CA LYS A 127 -10.79 -28.96 -2.07
C LYS A 127 -10.80 -30.18 -2.99
N THR A 128 -11.50 -30.08 -4.12
CA THR A 128 -11.61 -31.14 -5.12
C THR A 128 -10.27 -31.48 -5.76
N GLU A 129 -9.45 -30.47 -6.07
CA GLU A 129 -8.11 -30.67 -6.64
C GLU A 129 -7.18 -31.35 -5.63
N ILE A 130 -7.25 -30.95 -4.36
CA ILE A 130 -6.45 -31.57 -3.29
C ILE A 130 -6.85 -33.02 -3.05
N ALA A 131 -8.17 -33.32 -3.03
CA ALA A 131 -8.65 -34.70 -2.91
C ALA A 131 -8.15 -35.58 -4.06
N GLN A 132 -8.18 -35.05 -5.30
CA GLN A 132 -7.63 -35.76 -6.47
C GLN A 132 -6.12 -35.99 -6.36
N ILE A 133 -5.36 -35.00 -5.87
CA ILE A 133 -3.91 -35.16 -5.65
C ILE A 133 -3.65 -36.31 -4.66
N LEU A 134 -4.35 -36.34 -3.52
CA LEU A 134 -4.19 -37.40 -2.52
C LEU A 134 -4.56 -38.78 -3.08
N HIS A 135 -5.66 -38.86 -3.82
CA HIS A 135 -6.08 -40.09 -4.50
C HIS A 135 -5.03 -40.56 -5.50
N ASN A 136 -4.47 -39.66 -6.31
CA ASN A 136 -3.43 -39.98 -7.31
C ASN A 136 -2.12 -40.44 -6.68
N ILE A 137 -1.82 -40.00 -5.44
CA ILE A 137 -0.68 -40.49 -4.65
C ILE A 137 -0.93 -41.92 -4.15
N GLY A 138 -2.18 -42.39 -4.14
CA GLY A 138 -2.60 -43.68 -3.59
C GLY A 138 -3.12 -43.61 -2.15
N MET A 139 -3.38 -42.40 -1.63
CA MET A 139 -4.02 -42.21 -0.34
C MET A 139 -5.54 -42.25 -0.49
N ASN A 140 -6.12 -43.42 -0.25
CA ASN A 140 -7.57 -43.62 -0.25
C ASN A 140 -8.13 -43.26 1.14
N ILE A 141 -8.41 -41.98 1.36
CA ILE A 141 -9.05 -41.47 2.57
C ILE A 141 -10.57 -41.47 2.35
N SER A 142 -11.36 -41.87 3.35
CA SER A 142 -12.81 -41.73 3.28
C SER A 142 -13.21 -40.25 3.25
N ASP A 143 -14.33 -39.93 2.59
CA ASP A 143 -14.80 -38.53 2.47
C ASP A 143 -14.92 -37.84 3.84
N GLY A 144 -15.42 -38.55 4.86
CA GLY A 144 -15.53 -38.04 6.23
C GLY A 144 -14.17 -37.78 6.90
N GLY A 145 -13.16 -38.62 6.64
CA GLY A 145 -11.80 -38.40 7.17
C GLY A 145 -11.11 -37.22 6.48
N PHE A 146 -11.33 -37.06 5.18
CA PHE A 146 -10.80 -35.93 4.42
C PHE A 146 -11.44 -34.60 4.84
N GLU A 147 -12.74 -34.56 5.11
CA GLU A 147 -13.44 -33.39 5.65
C GLU A 147 -12.81 -32.88 6.95
N GLU A 148 -12.49 -33.79 7.87
CA GLU A 148 -11.87 -33.43 9.15
C GLU A 148 -10.45 -32.88 8.97
N ILE A 149 -9.63 -33.53 8.13
CA ILE A 149 -8.28 -33.05 7.80
C ILE A 149 -8.34 -31.66 7.14
N TRP A 150 -9.30 -31.46 6.24
CA TRP A 150 -9.53 -30.18 5.57
C TRP A 150 -9.86 -29.08 6.58
N LYS A 151 -10.80 -29.35 7.49
CA LYS A 151 -11.20 -28.41 8.54
C LYS A 151 -10.02 -28.05 9.44
N GLN A 152 -9.21 -29.03 9.85
CA GLN A 152 -8.01 -28.79 10.65
C GLN A 152 -6.97 -27.95 9.90
N ALA A 153 -6.81 -28.16 8.58
CA ALA A 153 -5.92 -27.34 7.75
C ALA A 153 -6.43 -25.90 7.64
N CYS A 154 -7.74 -25.70 7.45
CA CYS A 154 -8.38 -24.37 7.46
C CYS A 154 -8.18 -23.65 8.79
N MET A 155 -8.22 -24.35 9.93
CA MET A 155 -8.01 -23.70 11.24
C MET A 155 -6.57 -23.24 11.47
N LYS A 156 -5.59 -23.83 10.78
CA LYS A 156 -4.16 -23.47 10.92
C LYS A 156 -3.73 -22.35 9.98
N HIS A 157 -4.42 -22.18 8.86
CA HIS A 157 -4.21 -21.05 7.97
C HIS A 157 -5.12 -19.89 8.35
N HIS A 158 -4.56 -18.67 8.32
CA HIS A 158 -5.24 -17.43 8.69
C HIS A 158 -6.24 -16.95 7.63
N GLU A 159 -6.10 -17.48 6.41
CA GLU A 159 -7.02 -17.30 5.29
C GLU A 159 -7.62 -18.68 5.06
N GLU A 160 -8.93 -18.80 4.79
CA GLU A 160 -9.67 -20.06 4.55
C GLU A 160 -9.17 -20.87 3.33
N GLU A 161 -7.99 -20.52 2.86
CA GLU A 161 -7.22 -21.05 1.76
C GLU A 161 -6.32 -22.19 2.23
N VAL A 162 -6.47 -23.36 1.61
CA VAL A 162 -5.69 -24.55 1.93
C VAL A 162 -4.73 -24.87 0.79
N CYS A 163 -3.48 -25.17 1.13
CA CYS A 163 -2.46 -25.62 0.19
C CYS A 163 -2.04 -27.07 0.48
N ALA A 164 -1.25 -27.66 -0.41
CA ALA A 164 -0.79 -29.04 -0.24
C ALA A 164 0.10 -29.20 1.00
N GLU A 165 0.89 -28.17 1.33
CA GLU A 165 1.74 -28.17 2.52
C GLU A 165 0.92 -28.15 3.82
N SER A 166 -0.19 -27.40 3.86
CA SER A 166 -1.11 -27.35 5.01
C SER A 166 -1.64 -28.74 5.36
N ILE A 167 -2.12 -29.48 4.34
CA ILE A 167 -2.66 -30.83 4.48
C ILE A 167 -1.55 -31.80 4.91
N ARG A 168 -0.37 -31.69 4.31
CA ARG A 168 0.79 -32.50 4.69
C ARG A 168 1.17 -32.31 6.16
N ASN A 169 1.14 -31.08 6.67
CA ASN A 169 1.43 -30.78 8.06
C ASN A 169 0.41 -31.42 9.01
N VAL A 170 -0.89 -31.33 8.70
CA VAL A 170 -1.95 -31.99 9.48
C VAL A 170 -1.75 -33.51 9.49
N LEU A 171 -1.51 -34.12 8.33
CA LEU A 171 -1.25 -35.56 8.24
C LEU A 171 -0.01 -35.99 9.03
N ASN A 172 1.06 -35.20 8.99
CA ASN A 172 2.28 -35.49 9.76
C ASN A 172 2.03 -35.43 11.27
N GLU A 173 1.21 -34.50 11.75
CA GLU A 173 0.84 -34.42 13.16
C GLU A 173 -0.02 -35.59 13.61
N ILE A 174 -1.00 -35.98 12.79
CA ILE A 174 -1.82 -37.17 13.01
C ILE A 174 -0.92 -38.40 13.17
N HIS A 175 -0.02 -38.65 12.20
CA HIS A 175 0.93 -39.76 12.29
C HIS A 175 1.91 -39.64 13.48
N GLY A 176 2.37 -38.43 13.79
CA GLY A 176 3.25 -38.17 14.93
C GLY A 176 2.56 -38.38 16.28
N SER A 177 1.25 -38.17 16.37
CA SER A 177 0.47 -38.42 17.60
C SER A 177 0.36 -39.91 17.91
N TYR A 178 0.12 -40.75 16.89
CA TYR A 178 0.04 -42.21 17.05
C TYR A 178 1.35 -42.85 17.47
N THR A 179 2.49 -42.31 17.02
CA THR A 179 3.80 -42.84 17.39
C THR A 179 4.20 -42.43 18.80
N LYS A 180 3.80 -41.24 19.27
CA LYS A 180 4.08 -40.78 20.65
C LYS A 180 3.22 -41.46 21.71
N SER A 181 1.99 -41.87 21.41
CA SER A 181 1.14 -42.58 22.38
C SER A 181 1.54 -44.04 22.59
N SER A 182 2.46 -44.57 21.78
CA SER A 182 2.92 -45.96 21.83
C SER A 182 4.25 -46.16 22.58
N CYS A 183 4.81 -45.10 23.17
CA CYS A 183 6.04 -45.13 23.96
C CYS A 183 5.77 -44.84 25.44
#